data_AF-A0A853JAC8-F1
#
_entry.id   AF-A0A853JAC8-F1
#
_cell.length_a   1.000
_cell.length_b   1.000
_cell.length_c   1.000
_cell.angle_alpha   90.00
_cell.angle_beta   90.00
_cell.angle_gamma   90.00
#
_symmetry.space_group_name_H-M   'P 1'
#
loop_
_entity.id
_entity.type
_entity.pdbx_description
1 polymer ?
#
loop_
_entity_poly.entity_id
_entity_poly.type
_entity_poly.pdbx_seq_one_letter_code
_entity_poly.pdbx_strand_id
1 'polypeptide(L)' 'MKPNAIHAKTAAGQHEIAHRSSAIDARHRTLLIMIDGHRSFADLAPLMGGAGALEPMLARLEALGMVAAAS' A
#
# COMPACT_ATOMS: atom_id res chain seq x y z
N MET A 1 -7.79 3.68 -10.31
CA MET A 1 -6.34 3.99 -10.22
C MET A 1 -5.64 3.82 -11.59
N LYS A 2 -4.53 4.52 -11.89
CA LYS A 2 -3.78 4.31 -13.16
C LYS A 2 -2.95 3.00 -13.08
N PRO A 3 -2.88 2.17 -14.14
CA PRO A 3 -2.15 0.89 -14.12
C PRO A 3 -0.67 1.03 -13.75
N ASN A 4 0.00 2.07 -14.25
CA ASN A 4 1.42 2.35 -14.01
C ASN A 4 1.67 3.18 -12.74
N ALA A 5 0.66 3.46 -11.92
CA ALA A 5 0.85 4.24 -10.70
C ALA A 5 1.71 3.47 -9.70
N ILE A 6 2.81 4.06 -9.25
CA ILE A 6 3.71 3.48 -8.25
C ILE A 6 3.46 4.19 -6.92
N HIS A 7 3.51 3.44 -5.83
CA HIS A 7 3.38 3.96 -4.47
C HIS A 7 4.63 3.64 -3.68
N ALA A 8 4.97 4.52 -2.74
CA ALA A 8 6.04 4.33 -1.79
C ALA A 8 5.51 4.45 -0.35
N LYS A 9 6.16 3.74 0.58
CA LYS A 9 5.92 3.92 2.01
C LYS A 9 6.39 5.31 2.45
N THR A 10 5.55 6.01 3.20
CA THR A 10 5.96 7.22 3.92
C THR A 10 6.73 6.85 5.20
N ALA A 11 7.20 7.86 5.93
CA ALA A 11 7.75 7.64 7.28
C ALA A 11 6.76 6.94 8.22
N ALA A 12 5.46 7.30 8.15
CA ALA A 12 4.42 6.66 8.96
C ALA A 12 4.24 5.18 8.57
N GLY A 13 4.26 4.87 7.27
CA GLY A 13 4.20 3.48 6.79
C GLY A 13 5.41 2.66 7.23
N GLN A 14 6.61 3.23 7.20
CA GLN A 14 7.81 2.57 7.71
C GLN A 14 7.74 2.32 9.23
N HIS A 15 7.27 3.32 9.98
CA HIS A 15 7.06 3.20 11.41
C HIS A 15 6.06 2.09 11.76
N GLU A 16 4.94 1.99 11.03
CA GLU A 16 3.94 0.93 11.24
C GLU A 16 4.52 -0.47 11.01
N ILE A 17 5.39 -0.63 10.01
CA ILE A 17 6.07 -1.90 9.76
C ILE A 17 7.02 -2.24 10.92
N ALA A 18 7.77 -1.27 11.43
CA ALA A 18 8.74 -1.45 12.50
C ALA A 18 8.10 -1.71 13.88
N HIS A 19 7.01 -1.00 14.21
CA HIS A 19 6.47 -0.96 15.57
C HIS A 19 5.03 -1.47 15.72
N ARG A 20 4.42 -1.99 14.65
CA ARG A 20 3.06 -2.57 14.61
C ARG A 20 2.10 -1.96 15.63
N SER A 21 1.48 -0.83 15.28
CA SER A 21 0.59 -0.10 16.20
C SER A 21 -0.84 -0.67 16.27
N SER A 22 -1.14 -1.68 15.46
CA SER A 22 -2.49 -2.23 15.26
C SER A 22 -3.47 -1.26 14.55
N ALA A 23 -2.97 -0.20 13.92
CA ALA A 23 -3.77 0.74 13.14
C ALA A 23 -4.37 0.14 11.85
N ILE A 24 -3.81 -0.98 11.38
CA ILE A 24 -4.23 -1.69 10.17
C ILE A 24 -4.34 -3.20 10.42
N ASP A 25 -5.24 -3.85 9.70
CA ASP A 25 -5.37 -5.31 9.74
C ASP A 25 -4.20 -6.01 9.01
N ALA A 26 -4.15 -7.34 9.11
CA ALA A 26 -3.10 -8.15 8.51
C ALA A 26 -3.02 -7.99 6.98
N ARG A 27 -4.14 -7.79 6.28
CA ARG A 27 -4.18 -7.71 4.82
C ARG A 27 -3.61 -6.37 4.33
N HIS A 28 -4.01 -5.26 4.98
CA HIS A 28 -3.43 -3.95 4.75
C HIS A 28 -1.94 -3.93 5.10
N ARG A 29 -1.53 -4.63 6.16
CA ARG A 29 -0.11 -4.75 6.51
C ARG A 29 0.68 -5.52 5.45
N THR A 30 0.14 -6.60 4.89
CA THR A 30 0.76 -7.31 3.76
C THR A 30 0.94 -6.38 2.56
N LEU A 31 -0.09 -5.61 2.19
CA LEU A 31 0.05 -4.61 1.13
C LEU A 31 1.13 -3.57 1.45
N LEU A 32 1.16 -3.04 2.67
CA LEU A 32 2.16 -2.05 3.10
C LEU A 32 3.60 -2.60 3.04
N ILE A 33 3.80 -3.88 3.39
CA ILE A 33 5.09 -4.57 3.20
C ILE A 33 5.48 -4.57 1.72
N MET A 34 4.52 -4.90 0.84
CA MET A 34 4.73 -5.00 -0.60
C MET A 34 4.90 -3.66 -1.32
N ILE A 35 4.61 -2.52 -0.69
CA ILE A 35 4.80 -1.20 -1.33
C ILE A 35 6.25 -0.76 -1.14
N ASP A 36 7.09 -0.87 -2.17
CA ASP A 36 8.52 -0.60 -2.10
C ASP A 36 8.98 0.59 -2.94
N GLY A 37 8.06 1.30 -3.61
CA GLY A 37 8.40 2.40 -4.51
C GLY A 37 8.81 1.95 -5.92
N HIS A 38 8.69 0.65 -6.24
CA HIS A 38 9.06 0.13 -7.56
C HIS A 38 7.91 -0.59 -8.27
N ARG A 39 7.04 -1.30 -7.53
CA ARG A 39 5.89 -1.99 -8.14
C ARG A 39 4.77 -1.03 -8.49
N SER A 40 4.23 -1.19 -9.70
CA SER A 40 3.04 -0.47 -10.14
C SER A 40 1.75 -1.08 -9.57
N PHE A 41 0.66 -0.33 -9.65
CA PHE A 41 -0.67 -0.81 -9.30
C PHE A 41 -1.05 -2.08 -10.06
N ALA A 42 -0.70 -2.16 -11.34
CA ALA A 42 -0.94 -3.35 -12.17
C ALA A 42 -0.14 -4.57 -11.71
N ASP A 43 1.08 -4.39 -11.18
CA ASP A 43 1.89 -5.49 -10.65
C ASP A 43 1.35 -6.00 -9.31
N LEU A 44 0.83 -5.09 -8.47
CA LEU A 44 0.28 -5.42 -7.16
C LEU A 44 -1.13 -6.03 -7.23
N ALA A 45 -1.94 -5.62 -8.21
CA ALA A 45 -3.33 -6.04 -8.34
C ALA A 45 -3.51 -7.57 -8.33
N PRO A 46 -2.84 -8.38 -9.16
CA PRO A 46 -3.04 -9.83 -9.17
C PRO A 46 -2.64 -10.50 -7.86
N LEU A 47 -1.68 -9.94 -7.12
CA LEU A 47 -1.21 -10.46 -5.84
C LEU A 47 -2.20 -10.17 -4.69
N MET A 48 -3.06 -9.17 -4.87
CA MET A 48 -4.00 -8.70 -3.84
C MET A 48 -5.46 -9.08 -4.09
N GLY A 49 -5.72 -9.94 -5.09
CA GLY A 49 -7.06 -10.37 -5.47
C GLY A 49 -7.72 -9.50 -6.55
N GLY A 50 -6.91 -8.79 -7.34
CA GLY A 50 -7.35 -7.95 -8.46
C GLY A 50 -7.48 -6.47 -8.11
N ALA A 51 -7.68 -5.64 -9.14
CA ALA A 51 -7.76 -4.18 -9.02
C ALA A 51 -8.88 -3.73 -8.07
N GLY A 52 -10.05 -4.38 -8.13
CA GLY A 52 -11.20 -4.05 -7.27
C GLY A 52 -10.96 -4.32 -5.78
N ALA A 53 -10.07 -5.26 -5.45
CA ALA A 53 -9.67 -5.50 -4.06
C ALA A 53 -8.52 -4.57 -3.63
N LEU A 54 -7.58 -4.28 -4.54
CA LEU A 54 -6.41 -3.44 -4.24
C LEU A 54 -6.77 -1.97 -4.03
N GLU A 55 -7.63 -1.39 -4.87
CA GLU A 55 -7.97 0.03 -4.84
C GLU A 55 -8.48 0.52 -3.46
N PRO A 56 -9.48 -0.12 -2.83
CA PRO A 56 -9.94 0.32 -1.50
C PRO A 56 -8.89 0.12 -0.40
N MET A 57 -8.06 -0.93 -0.50
CA MET A 57 -6.98 -1.15 0.46
C MET A 57 -5.90 -0.06 0.37
N LEU A 58 -5.55 0.32 -0.85
CA LEU A 58 -4.54 1.34 -1.09
C LEU A 58 -5.05 2.72 -0.67
N ALA A 59 -6.31 3.05 -1.00
CA ALA A 59 -6.97 4.26 -0.53
C ALA A 59 -7.01 4.36 1.01
N ARG A 60 -7.19 3.23 1.71
CA ARG A 60 -7.12 3.19 3.18
C ARG A 60 -5.72 3.52 3.70
N LEU A 61 -4.66 2.98 3.09
CA LEU A 61 -3.28 3.28 3.48
C LEU A 61 -2.91 4.75 3.20
N GLU A 62 -3.41 5.31 2.09
CA GLU A 62 -3.24 6.74 1.76
C GLU A 62 -3.97 7.63 2.77
N ALA A 63 -5.20 7.29 3.14
CA ALA A 63 -5.97 8.03 4.14
C ALA A 63 -5.32 8.01 5.54
N LEU A 64 -4.55 6.97 5.85
CA LEU A 64 -3.72 6.87 7.06
C LEU A 64 -2.35 7.55 6.91
N GLY A 65 -2.05 8.13 5.76
CA GLY A 65 -0.76 8.76 5.46
C GLY A 65 0.41 7.77 5.43
N MET A 66 0.17 6.47 5.29
CA MET A 66 1.19 5.43 5.33
C MET A 66 1.87 5.20 3.98
N VAL A 67 1.20 5.59 2.90
CA VAL A 67 1.71 5.51 1.52
C VAL A 67 1.35 6.77 0.75
N ALA A 68 2.12 7.04 -0.30
CA ALA A 68 1.85 8.11 -1.25
C ALA A 68 2.29 7.68 -2.66
N ALA A 69 1.75 8.34 -3.69
CA ALA A 69 2.24 8.18 -5.05
C ALA A 69 3.75 8.51 -5.10
N ALA A 70 4.53 7.62 -5.72
CA ALA A 70 5.92 7.89 -6.04
C ALA A 70 5.98 8.91 -7.18
N SER A 71 6.82 9.93 -7.02
CA SER A 71 7.08 10.95 -8.05
C SER A 71 7.97 10.40 -9.16
#